data_AF-A0A0C3QA02-F1
#
_entry.id   AF-A0A0C3QA02-F1
#
_cell.length_a   1.000
_cell.length_b   1.000
_cell.length_c   1.000
_cell.angle_alpha   90.00
_cell.angle_beta   90.00
_cell.angle_gamma   90.00
#
_symmetry.space_group_name_H-M   'P 1'
#
loop_
_entity.id
_entity.type
_entity.pdbx_description
1 polymer ?
#
loop_
_entity_poly.entity_id
_entity_poly.type
_entity_poly.pdbx_seq_one_letter_code
_entity_poly.pdbx_strand_id
1 'polypeptide(L)'
;MTPNRSAILWALRSSSRMLNLATTVAVNISITKFSTTHTTSPPQLRLADRIVSARSSLKALLSHSTPEKIGLFDCIIKRLERIETHYARRLRRPLLLEGPYRLNMKELEAEIEQVELMLSLSDNCKSFGGEFWAAIARWQAASYRESCVRLLEDYKERTRHISGDRDVNTIISALSKAVRAALDQAEPSPGKATLEDVFKIRNIYDNPELKALVESDMFTAQRRKELYEAADEWVLQQPVFPPECDALLSDNGGLALKPRTLYLHLHSVAKL
;
A
#
# COMPACT_ATOMS: atom_id res chain seq x y z
N MET A 1 27.27 20.80 21.80
CA MET A 1 26.30 21.16 20.75
C MET A 1 25.22 20.09 20.75
N THR A 2 24.02 20.40 21.22
CA THR A 2 22.88 19.47 21.11
C THR A 2 22.47 19.37 19.64
N PRO A 3 22.45 18.18 19.04
CA PRO A 3 22.03 18.01 17.66
C PRO A 3 20.58 18.49 17.50
N ASN A 4 20.31 19.08 16.34
CA ASN A 4 18.98 19.56 16.01
C ASN A 4 18.07 18.34 15.75
N ARG A 5 17.49 17.76 16.82
CA ARG A 5 16.57 16.62 16.79
C ARG A 5 15.47 16.76 15.72
N SER A 6 15.12 18.00 15.36
CA SER A 6 14.19 18.31 14.27
C SER A 6 14.65 17.81 12.88
N ALA A 7 15.95 17.80 12.58
CA ALA A 7 16.50 17.36 11.30
C ALA A 7 16.45 15.83 11.14
N ILE A 8 16.78 15.11 12.20
CA ILE A 8 16.68 13.63 12.30
C ILE A 8 15.24 13.17 12.06
N LEU A 9 14.29 13.91 12.63
CA LEU A 9 12.86 13.62 12.54
C LEU A 9 12.26 13.99 11.19
N TRP A 10 12.70 15.10 10.58
CA TRP A 10 12.33 15.44 9.21
C TRP A 10 12.81 14.37 8.23
N ALA A 11 13.99 13.79 8.45
CA ALA A 11 14.51 12.71 7.60
C ALA A 11 13.65 11.44 7.70
N LEU A 12 13.27 10.96 8.90
CA LEU A 12 12.39 9.79 9.05
C LEU A 12 10.99 10.02 8.45
N ARG A 13 10.39 11.18 8.72
CA ARG A 13 9.05 11.52 8.21
C ARG A 13 9.03 11.70 6.70
N SER A 14 10.06 12.33 6.13
CA SER A 14 10.15 12.55 4.70
C SER A 14 10.45 11.27 3.94
N SER A 15 11.26 10.36 4.51
CA SER A 15 11.52 9.04 3.91
C SER A 15 10.28 8.14 3.97
N SER A 16 9.50 8.22 5.06
CA SER A 16 8.18 7.56 5.16
C SER A 16 7.14 8.13 4.17
N ARG A 17 7.19 9.45 3.90
CA ARG A 17 6.35 10.08 2.87
C ARG A 17 6.77 9.74 1.44
N MET A 18 8.06 9.58 1.19
CA MET A 18 8.60 9.15 -0.12
C MET A 18 8.20 7.71 -0.44
N LEU A 19 8.15 6.83 0.56
CA LEU A 19 7.55 5.51 0.45
C LEU A 19 6.10 5.58 -0.07
N ASN A 20 5.25 6.43 0.53
CA ASN A 20 3.88 6.66 0.06
C ASN A 20 3.85 7.20 -1.38
N LEU A 21 4.64 8.24 -1.68
CA LEU A 21 4.68 8.86 -3.02
C LEU A 21 5.23 7.94 -4.11
N ALA A 22 6.27 7.15 -3.84
CA ALA A 22 6.88 6.27 -4.83
C ALA A 22 5.96 5.09 -5.19
N THR A 23 5.16 4.61 -4.22
CA THR A 23 4.14 3.59 -4.46
C THR A 23 3.00 4.16 -5.32
N THR A 24 2.53 5.38 -5.02
CA THR A 24 1.50 6.08 -5.81
C THR A 24 1.99 6.51 -7.20
N VAL A 25 3.27 6.84 -7.37
CA VAL A 25 3.88 7.24 -8.66
C VAL A 25 4.16 6.03 -9.54
N ALA A 26 4.61 4.90 -8.98
CA ALA A 26 4.77 3.66 -9.74
C ALA A 26 3.44 3.15 -10.33
N VAL A 27 2.33 3.34 -9.60
CA VAL A 27 0.97 3.06 -10.10
C VAL A 27 0.53 4.08 -11.17
N ASN A 28 0.85 5.36 -11.01
CA ASN A 28 0.45 6.41 -11.96
C ASN A 28 1.22 6.42 -13.28
N ILE A 29 2.47 5.93 -13.31
CA ILE A 29 3.28 5.92 -14.56
C ILE A 29 2.73 4.90 -15.57
N SER A 30 2.01 3.86 -15.13
CA SER A 30 1.40 2.85 -16.01
C SER A 30 0.05 3.26 -16.64
N ILE A 31 -0.59 4.33 -16.16
CA ILE A 31 -1.97 4.71 -16.54
C ILE A 31 -2.04 5.73 -17.71
N THR A 32 -0.91 6.06 -18.34
CA THR A 32 -0.91 6.97 -19.50
C THR A 32 -0.93 6.23 -20.84
N LYS A 33 -2.05 5.56 -21.13
CA LYS A 33 -2.60 5.37 -22.50
C LYS A 33 -3.87 4.52 -22.42
N PHE A 34 -5.03 5.16 -22.51
CA PHE A 34 -6.15 4.81 -23.39
C PHE A 34 -7.32 5.73 -23.03
N SER A 35 -7.50 6.77 -23.84
CA SER A 35 -8.66 7.64 -23.78
C SER A 35 -9.59 7.23 -24.92
N THR A 36 -10.74 6.67 -24.60
CA THR A 36 -11.87 6.55 -25.52
C THR A 36 -13.10 7.19 -24.90
N THR A 37 -13.57 8.21 -25.59
CA THR A 37 -14.72 9.05 -25.29
C THR A 37 -16.02 8.25 -25.28
N HIS A 38 -16.71 8.19 -24.14
CA HIS A 38 -18.15 7.97 -24.11
C HIS A 38 -18.80 8.80 -23.00
N THR A 39 -19.74 9.65 -23.43
CA THR A 39 -20.75 10.43 -22.73
C THR A 39 -20.72 10.26 -21.20
N THR A 40 -19.95 11.13 -20.53
CA THR A 40 -19.58 10.96 -19.13
C THR A 40 -20.46 11.79 -18.19
N SER A 41 -21.20 11.11 -17.32
CA SER A 41 -21.58 11.66 -16.01
C SER A 41 -20.37 12.35 -15.36
N PRO A 42 -20.55 13.45 -14.61
CA PRO A 42 -19.47 14.12 -13.91
C PRO A 42 -18.59 13.12 -13.13
N PRO A 43 -17.25 13.28 -13.11
CA PRO A 43 -16.32 12.33 -12.46
C PRO A 43 -16.70 11.98 -11.01
N GLN A 44 -17.28 12.95 -10.29
CA GLN A 44 -17.76 12.77 -8.91
C GLN A 44 -18.93 11.79 -8.80
N LEU A 45 -19.88 11.83 -9.73
CA LEU A 45 -21.02 10.91 -9.74
C LEU A 45 -20.54 9.47 -10.02
N ARG A 46 -19.57 9.31 -10.94
CA ARG A 46 -18.94 8.01 -11.20
C ARG A 46 -18.23 7.44 -9.97
N LEU A 47 -17.50 8.26 -9.22
CA LEU A 47 -16.82 7.81 -8.00
C LEU A 47 -17.82 7.41 -6.90
N ALA A 48 -18.90 8.16 -6.72
CA ALA A 48 -19.94 7.80 -5.75
C ALA A 48 -20.57 6.44 -6.07
N ASP A 49 -20.93 6.19 -7.33
CA ASP A 49 -21.51 4.93 -7.77
C ASP A 49 -20.53 3.76 -7.54
N ARG A 50 -19.24 3.96 -7.83
CA ARG A 50 -18.18 2.98 -7.56
C ARG A 50 -18.03 2.67 -6.08
N ILE A 51 -18.03 3.68 -5.20
CA ILE A 51 -17.97 3.49 -3.74
C ILE A 51 -19.18 2.65 -3.26
N VAL A 52 -20.38 2.98 -3.72
CA VAL A 52 -21.60 2.23 -3.36
C VAL A 52 -21.56 0.80 -3.88
N SER A 53 -21.10 0.60 -5.11
CA SER A 53 -20.92 -0.73 -5.71
C SER A 53 -19.89 -1.58 -4.94
N ALA A 54 -18.73 -1.00 -4.62
CA ALA A 54 -17.69 -1.65 -3.82
C ALA A 54 -18.21 -2.04 -2.43
N ARG A 55 -18.96 -1.16 -1.75
CA ARG A 55 -19.57 -1.45 -0.45
C ARG A 55 -20.57 -2.60 -0.53
N SER A 56 -21.39 -2.62 -1.58
CA SER A 56 -22.37 -3.68 -1.81
C SER A 56 -21.70 -5.02 -2.07
N SER A 57 -20.64 -5.03 -2.89
CA SER A 57 -19.82 -6.22 -3.17
C SER A 57 -19.12 -6.74 -1.92
N LEU A 58 -18.52 -5.86 -1.12
CA LEU A 58 -17.93 -6.21 0.16
C LEU A 58 -18.95 -6.83 1.12
N LYS A 59 -20.16 -6.26 1.20
CA LYS A 59 -21.24 -6.81 2.04
C LYS A 59 -21.65 -8.20 1.58
N ALA A 60 -21.74 -8.45 0.27
CA ALA A 60 -22.04 -9.76 -0.29
C ALA A 60 -20.95 -10.78 0.09
N LEU A 61 -19.67 -10.43 -0.08
CA LEU A 61 -18.54 -11.27 0.32
C LEU A 61 -18.57 -11.60 1.81
N LEU A 62 -18.77 -10.60 2.68
CA LEU A 62 -18.83 -10.80 4.13
C LEU A 62 -20.00 -11.70 4.54
N SER A 63 -21.16 -11.61 3.86
CA SER A 63 -22.34 -12.42 4.15
C SER A 63 -22.13 -13.92 3.85
N HIS A 64 -21.15 -14.25 3.01
CA HIS A 64 -20.81 -15.62 2.63
C HIS A 64 -19.48 -16.10 3.21
N SER A 65 -18.85 -15.31 4.08
CA SER A 65 -17.52 -15.57 4.64
C SER A 65 -17.57 -16.19 6.04
N THR A 66 -16.60 -17.07 6.32
CA THR A 66 -16.38 -17.58 7.67
C THR A 66 -15.71 -16.51 8.54
N PRO A 67 -15.85 -16.55 9.88
CA PRO A 67 -15.21 -15.59 10.79
C PRO A 67 -13.70 -15.46 10.58
N GLU A 68 -13.01 -16.56 10.26
CA GLU A 68 -11.58 -16.58 9.95
C GLU A 68 -11.23 -15.74 8.70
N LYS A 69 -12.12 -15.71 7.70
CA LYS A 69 -11.94 -14.93 6.48
C LYS A 69 -12.30 -13.45 6.65
N ILE A 70 -13.07 -13.10 7.68
CA ILE A 70 -13.44 -11.69 7.94
C ILE A 70 -12.16 -10.86 8.18
N GLY A 71 -11.18 -11.41 8.90
CA GLY A 71 -9.91 -10.74 9.15
C GLY A 71 -9.09 -10.44 7.89
N LEU A 72 -9.29 -11.20 6.80
CA LEU A 72 -8.66 -10.92 5.51
C LEU A 72 -9.22 -9.65 4.85
N PHE A 73 -10.50 -9.36 5.11
CA PHE A 73 -11.20 -8.22 4.54
C PHE A 73 -11.05 -6.93 5.35
N ASP A 74 -10.42 -6.98 6.53
CA ASP A 74 -10.16 -5.79 7.36
C ASP A 74 -9.40 -4.71 6.57
N CYS A 75 -8.47 -5.09 5.69
CA CYS A 75 -7.76 -4.16 4.85
C CYS A 75 -8.68 -3.48 3.81
N ILE A 76 -9.63 -4.21 3.20
CA ILE A 76 -10.64 -3.66 2.29
C ILE A 76 -11.57 -2.72 3.05
N ILE A 77 -12.07 -3.15 4.22
CA ILE A 77 -12.99 -2.36 5.07
C ILE A 77 -12.34 -1.02 5.40
N LYS A 78 -11.12 -1.03 5.96
CA LYS A 78 -10.41 0.19 6.37
C LYS A 78 -10.11 1.12 5.20
N ARG A 79 -9.73 0.58 4.04
CA ARG A 79 -9.53 1.38 2.81
C ARG A 79 -10.82 2.04 2.35
N LEU A 80 -11.91 1.28 2.30
CA LEU A 80 -13.20 1.82 1.85
C LEU A 80 -13.73 2.89 2.80
N GLU A 81 -13.61 2.71 4.12
CA GLU A 81 -13.96 3.72 5.13
C GLU A 81 -13.12 5.00 4.99
N ARG A 82 -11.83 4.88 4.67
CA ARG A 82 -10.95 6.02 4.34
C ARG A 82 -11.49 6.77 3.12
N ILE A 83 -11.75 6.06 2.01
CA ILE A 83 -12.26 6.65 0.76
C ILE A 83 -13.59 7.38 1.03
N GLU A 84 -14.54 6.72 1.69
CA GLU A 84 -15.84 7.31 2.07
C GLU A 84 -15.66 8.59 2.89
N THR A 85 -14.77 8.56 3.88
CA THR A 85 -14.46 9.72 4.74
C THR A 85 -13.86 10.87 3.94
N HIS A 86 -12.89 10.60 3.07
CA HIS A 86 -12.25 11.61 2.24
C HIS A 86 -13.23 12.20 1.20
N TYR A 87 -14.03 11.35 0.57
CA TYR A 87 -15.06 11.75 -0.39
C TYR A 87 -16.13 12.65 0.27
N ALA A 88 -16.65 12.24 1.43
CA ALA A 88 -17.63 13.03 2.18
C ALA A 88 -17.09 14.40 2.64
N ARG A 89 -15.83 14.45 3.10
CA ARG A 89 -15.16 15.71 3.46
C ARG A 89 -15.05 16.65 2.25
N ARG A 90 -14.78 16.11 1.07
CA ARG A 90 -14.63 16.88 -0.17
C ARG A 90 -15.96 17.48 -0.63
N LEU A 91 -17.05 16.70 -0.57
CA LEU A 91 -18.40 17.19 -0.86
C LEU A 91 -18.84 18.33 0.09
N ARG A 92 -18.48 18.24 1.38
CA ARG A 92 -18.86 19.24 2.39
C ARG A 92 -18.03 20.52 2.36
N ARG A 93 -16.83 20.52 1.78
CA ARG A 93 -15.93 21.69 1.73
C ARG A 93 -15.24 21.80 0.36
N PRO A 94 -15.94 22.33 -0.66
CA PRO A 94 -15.44 22.31 -2.03
C PRO A 94 -14.05 22.96 -2.20
N LEU A 95 -13.75 24.11 -1.57
CA LEU A 95 -12.64 24.94 -2.07
C LEU A 95 -11.80 25.77 -1.07
N LEU A 96 -11.98 25.69 0.26
CA LEU A 96 -11.40 26.74 1.14
C LEU A 96 -10.24 26.39 2.09
N LEU A 97 -9.68 25.17 2.08
CA LEU A 97 -8.55 24.87 2.98
C LEU A 97 -7.51 23.95 2.31
N GLU A 98 -6.36 24.53 1.95
CA GLU A 98 -5.11 23.85 1.64
C GLU A 98 -4.56 23.20 2.92
N GLY A 99 -4.95 21.94 3.17
CA GLY A 99 -4.38 21.12 4.22
C GLY A 99 -3.50 20.01 3.61
N PRO A 100 -2.43 19.56 4.29
CA PRO A 100 -1.46 18.60 3.77
C PRO A 100 -1.98 17.14 3.60
N TYR A 101 -3.29 16.92 3.67
CA TYR A 101 -3.93 15.60 3.70
C TYR A 101 -5.12 15.48 2.72
N ARG A 102 -5.18 16.30 1.67
CA ARG A 102 -6.21 16.17 0.63
C ARG A 102 -5.74 15.18 -0.43
N LEU A 103 -6.32 13.98 -0.42
CA LEU A 103 -6.35 13.15 -1.63
C LEU A 103 -7.08 13.95 -2.73
N ASN A 104 -6.42 14.15 -3.86
CA ASN A 104 -7.04 14.71 -5.04
C ASN A 104 -8.01 13.65 -5.64
N MET A 105 -8.91 14.07 -6.56
CA MET A 105 -9.89 13.12 -7.11
C MET A 105 -9.23 11.93 -7.81
N LYS A 106 -8.08 12.11 -8.46
CA LYS A 106 -7.35 11.03 -9.12
C LYS A 106 -6.78 10.04 -8.12
N GLU A 107 -6.32 10.51 -6.96
CA GLU A 107 -5.85 9.65 -5.89
C GLU A 107 -6.99 8.84 -5.27
N LEU A 108 -8.18 9.43 -5.12
CA LEU A 108 -9.38 8.68 -4.69
C LEU A 108 -9.85 7.68 -5.74
N GLU A 109 -9.75 8.02 -7.03
CA GLU A 109 -10.03 7.11 -8.14
C GLU A 109 -9.06 5.92 -8.13
N ALA A 110 -7.76 6.15 -7.95
CA ALA A 110 -6.78 5.08 -7.82
C ALA A 110 -7.00 4.22 -6.57
N GLU A 111 -7.36 4.82 -5.43
CA GLU A 111 -7.66 4.06 -4.21
C GLU A 111 -8.90 3.17 -4.37
N ILE A 112 -9.97 3.65 -5.03
CA ILE A 112 -11.15 2.80 -5.29
C ILE A 112 -10.86 1.70 -6.31
N GLU A 113 -10.00 1.94 -7.31
CA GLU A 113 -9.55 0.91 -8.26
C GLU A 113 -8.85 -0.24 -7.53
N GLN A 114 -7.97 0.08 -6.58
CA GLN A 114 -7.31 -0.93 -5.76
C GLN A 114 -8.31 -1.72 -4.91
N VAL A 115 -9.33 -1.07 -4.35
CA VAL A 115 -10.41 -1.76 -3.62
C VAL A 115 -11.21 -2.69 -4.52
N GLU A 116 -11.58 -2.24 -5.73
CA GLU A 116 -12.29 -3.05 -6.71
C GLU A 116 -11.46 -4.28 -7.14
N LEU A 117 -10.14 -4.11 -7.32
CA LEU A 117 -9.24 -5.22 -7.61
C LEU A 117 -9.22 -6.24 -6.47
N MET A 118 -9.10 -5.78 -5.22
CA MET A 118 -9.14 -6.65 -4.04
C MET A 118 -10.44 -7.44 -3.96
N LEU A 119 -11.58 -6.78 -4.23
CA LEU A 119 -12.90 -7.43 -4.26
C LEU A 119 -12.99 -8.47 -5.38
N SER A 120 -12.52 -8.15 -6.59
CA SER A 120 -12.50 -9.07 -7.73
C SER A 120 -11.64 -10.32 -7.47
N LEU A 121 -10.44 -10.14 -6.90
CA LEU A 121 -9.56 -11.24 -6.52
C LEU A 121 -10.20 -12.14 -5.43
N SER A 122 -10.94 -11.53 -4.50
CA SER A 122 -11.62 -12.25 -3.42
C SER A 122 -12.81 -13.05 -3.91
N ASP A 123 -13.65 -12.46 -4.77
CA ASP A 123 -14.82 -13.11 -5.34
C ASP A 123 -14.43 -14.29 -6.25
N ASN A 124 -13.37 -14.10 -7.03
CA ASN A 124 -12.83 -15.11 -7.94
C ASN A 124 -11.79 -16.04 -7.30
N CYS A 125 -11.68 -16.08 -5.97
CA CYS A 125 -10.56 -16.74 -5.30
C CYS A 125 -10.40 -18.24 -5.66
N LYS A 126 -11.51 -18.93 -5.95
CA LYS A 126 -11.53 -20.36 -6.36
C LYS A 126 -11.13 -20.57 -7.82
N SER A 127 -11.19 -19.54 -8.65
CA SER A 127 -10.87 -19.57 -10.07
C SER A 127 -9.37 -19.47 -10.35
N PHE A 128 -8.57 -19.11 -9.33
CA PHE A 128 -7.12 -18.94 -9.44
C PHE A 128 -6.35 -20.08 -8.76
N GLY A 129 -5.31 -20.58 -9.42
CA GLY A 129 -4.42 -21.61 -8.87
C GLY A 129 -3.35 -21.07 -7.93
N GLY A 130 -2.72 -21.95 -7.14
CA GLY A 130 -1.65 -21.58 -6.19
C GLY A 130 -0.45 -20.86 -6.85
N GLU A 131 -0.14 -21.20 -8.09
CA GLU A 131 0.91 -20.54 -8.88
C GLU A 131 0.64 -19.06 -9.11
N PHE A 132 -0.62 -18.68 -9.35
CA PHE A 132 -1.06 -17.30 -9.53
C PHE A 132 -0.88 -16.52 -8.22
N TRP A 133 -1.35 -17.08 -7.10
CA TRP A 133 -1.20 -16.47 -5.78
C TRP A 133 0.26 -16.30 -5.39
N ALA A 134 1.10 -17.30 -5.67
CA ALA A 134 2.52 -17.24 -5.39
C ALA A 134 3.25 -16.19 -6.24
N ALA A 135 2.80 -15.95 -7.48
CA ALA A 135 3.37 -14.90 -8.32
C ALA A 135 3.10 -13.52 -7.73
N ILE A 136 1.85 -13.23 -7.34
CA ILE A 136 1.48 -11.96 -6.69
C ILE A 136 2.22 -11.81 -5.36
N ALA A 137 2.18 -12.83 -4.50
CA ALA A 137 2.78 -12.76 -3.17
C ALA A 137 4.31 -12.60 -3.22
N ARG A 138 4.99 -13.21 -4.21
CA ARG A 138 6.44 -12.99 -4.44
C ARG A 138 6.72 -11.57 -4.91
N TRP A 139 5.95 -11.04 -5.86
CA TRP A 139 6.09 -9.66 -6.31
C TRP A 139 5.90 -8.68 -5.15
N GLN A 140 4.88 -8.88 -4.31
CA GLN A 140 4.64 -8.07 -3.12
C GLN A 140 5.80 -8.15 -2.12
N ALA A 141 6.35 -9.35 -1.88
CA ALA A 141 7.51 -9.52 -1.01
C ALA A 141 8.74 -8.79 -1.56
N ALA A 142 8.99 -8.88 -2.88
CA ALA A 142 10.08 -8.16 -3.54
C ALA A 142 9.90 -6.63 -3.43
N SER A 143 8.71 -6.12 -3.74
CA SER A 143 8.37 -4.70 -3.63
C SER A 143 8.52 -4.17 -2.19
N TYR A 144 8.10 -4.98 -1.20
CA TYR A 144 8.28 -4.65 0.22
C TYR A 144 9.76 -4.60 0.61
N ARG A 145 10.57 -5.59 0.21
CA ARG A 145 12.02 -5.61 0.46
C ARG A 145 12.71 -4.38 -0.13
N GLU A 146 12.41 -4.07 -1.39
CA GLU A 146 12.95 -2.88 -2.07
C GLU A 146 12.57 -1.58 -1.34
N SER A 147 11.30 -1.47 -0.93
CA SER A 147 10.79 -0.34 -0.16
C SER A 147 11.53 -0.17 1.16
N CYS A 148 11.80 -1.26 1.89
CA CYS A 148 12.57 -1.25 3.13
C CYS A 148 14.02 -0.78 2.90
N VAL A 149 14.69 -1.29 1.87
CA VAL A 149 16.07 -0.85 1.52
C VAL A 149 16.09 0.63 1.19
N ARG A 150 15.14 1.08 0.35
CA ARG A 150 15.04 2.49 -0.06
C ARG A 150 14.82 3.42 1.14
N LEU A 151 13.99 3.03 2.10
CA LEU A 151 13.79 3.78 3.34
C LEU A 151 15.09 3.98 4.13
N LEU A 152 15.91 2.92 4.25
CA LEU A 152 17.18 3.00 4.95
C LEU A 152 18.17 3.93 4.23
N GLU A 153 18.30 3.77 2.91
CA GLU A 153 19.22 4.60 2.11
C GLU A 153 18.78 6.07 2.08
N ASP A 154 17.49 6.35 1.92
CA ASP A 154 16.94 7.71 2.00
C ASP A 154 17.21 8.35 3.38
N TYR A 155 17.08 7.56 4.45
CA TYR A 155 17.36 8.04 5.80
C TYR A 155 18.84 8.37 5.99
N LYS A 156 19.75 7.49 5.55
CA LYS A 156 21.20 7.74 5.57
C LYS A 156 21.57 8.99 4.79
N GLU A 157 21.05 9.12 3.58
CA GLU A 157 21.34 10.26 2.70
C GLU A 157 20.88 11.58 3.32
N ARG A 158 19.66 11.61 3.87
CA ARG A 158 19.13 12.82 4.53
C ARG A 158 19.86 13.17 5.82
N THR A 159 20.45 12.19 6.50
CA THR A 159 21.19 12.41 7.76
C THR A 159 22.71 12.48 7.57
N ARG A 160 23.22 12.42 6.33
CA ARG A 160 24.66 12.44 6.02
C ARG A 160 25.41 13.62 6.66
N HIS A 161 24.76 14.79 6.74
CA HIS A 161 25.31 16.05 7.25
C HIS A 161 25.44 16.10 8.79
N ILE A 162 24.86 15.12 9.48
CA ILE A 162 24.94 14.91 10.94
C ILE A 162 25.46 13.51 11.26
N SER A 163 26.25 12.93 10.34
CA SER A 163 26.92 11.64 10.55
C SER A 163 27.83 11.70 11.79
N GLY A 164 27.77 10.66 12.63
CA GLY A 164 28.46 10.61 13.92
C GLY A 164 27.59 10.95 15.13
N ASP A 165 26.39 11.47 14.92
CA ASP A 165 25.41 11.66 15.98
C ASP A 165 24.92 10.31 16.55
N ARG A 166 24.87 10.21 17.89
CA ARG A 166 24.49 8.96 18.58
C ARG A 166 23.05 8.55 18.27
N ASP A 167 22.13 9.51 18.21
CA ASP A 167 20.71 9.23 17.96
C ASP A 167 20.52 8.78 16.50
N VAL A 168 21.20 9.43 15.55
CA VAL A 168 21.22 9.01 14.12
C VAL A 168 21.77 7.60 13.97
N ASN A 169 22.92 7.30 14.58
CA ASN A 169 23.54 5.98 14.50
C ASN A 169 22.64 4.90 15.12
N THR A 170 21.91 5.23 16.19
CA THR A 170 20.95 4.32 16.82
C THR A 170 19.79 4.01 15.88
N ILE A 171 19.24 5.03 15.20
CA ILE A 171 18.16 4.86 14.22
C ILE A 171 18.64 4.05 12.99
N ILE A 172 19.82 4.35 12.44
CA ILE A 172 20.40 3.59 11.32
C ILE A 172 20.58 2.13 11.70
N SER A 173 21.05 1.84 12.91
CA SER A 173 21.24 0.48 13.40
C SER A 173 19.92 -0.29 13.45
N ALA A 174 18.88 0.28 14.05
CA ALA A 174 17.56 -0.33 14.14
C ALA A 174 16.92 -0.53 12.75
N LEU A 175 16.97 0.50 11.87
CA LEU A 175 16.49 0.37 10.49
C LEU A 175 17.25 -0.71 9.73
N SER A 176 18.57 -0.77 9.85
CA SER A 176 19.38 -1.78 9.15
C SER A 176 19.02 -3.20 9.57
N LYS A 177 18.74 -3.42 10.86
CA LYS A 177 18.29 -4.72 11.36
C LYS A 177 16.87 -5.05 10.91
N ALA A 178 15.97 -4.07 10.87
CA ALA A 178 14.62 -4.27 10.32
C ALA A 178 14.65 -4.58 8.82
N VAL A 179 15.48 -3.90 8.05
CA VAL A 179 15.70 -4.19 6.62
C VAL A 179 16.26 -5.58 6.43
N ARG A 180 17.27 -5.99 7.22
CA ARG A 180 17.80 -7.36 7.18
C ARG A 180 16.70 -8.38 7.45
N ALA A 181 15.90 -8.18 8.49
CA ALA A 181 14.78 -9.06 8.80
C ALA A 181 13.74 -9.13 7.65
N ALA A 182 13.51 -8.03 6.94
CA ALA A 182 12.64 -8.00 5.76
C ALA A 182 13.24 -8.79 4.57
N LEU A 183 14.55 -8.68 4.35
CA LEU A 183 15.27 -9.43 3.32
C LEU A 183 15.31 -10.94 3.60
N ASP A 184 15.41 -11.31 4.88
CA ASP A 184 15.46 -12.71 5.32
C ASP A 184 14.07 -13.39 5.34
N GLN A 185 12.98 -12.66 5.05
CA GLN A 185 11.65 -13.27 4.97
C GLN A 185 11.60 -14.32 3.84
N ALA A 186 11.11 -15.52 4.17
CA ALA A 186 10.95 -16.59 3.19
C ALA A 186 9.97 -16.19 2.07
N GLU A 187 10.26 -16.63 0.85
CA GLU A 187 9.37 -16.43 -0.28
C GLU A 187 8.16 -17.37 -0.23
N PRO A 188 6.98 -16.90 -0.64
CA PRO A 188 5.79 -17.75 -0.80
C PRO A 188 6.08 -18.90 -1.77
N SER A 189 5.79 -20.12 -1.35
CA SER A 189 6.03 -21.32 -2.18
C SER A 189 4.94 -21.46 -3.27
N PRO A 190 5.29 -21.75 -4.55
CA PRO A 190 4.36 -21.84 -5.68
C PRO A 190 3.15 -22.77 -5.52
N GLY A 191 3.24 -23.78 -4.65
CA GLY A 191 2.15 -24.74 -4.39
C GLY A 191 1.43 -24.57 -3.06
N LYS A 192 1.80 -23.58 -2.25
CA LYS A 192 1.21 -23.33 -0.91
C LYS A 192 0.65 -21.93 -0.74
N ALA A 193 0.91 -21.03 -1.68
CA ALA A 193 0.41 -19.67 -1.61
C ALA A 193 -1.12 -19.64 -1.72
N THR A 194 -1.73 -18.86 -0.86
CA THR A 194 -3.17 -18.67 -0.74
C THR A 194 -3.53 -17.20 -0.90
N LEU A 195 -4.82 -16.91 -0.91
CA LEU A 195 -5.33 -15.54 -0.85
C LEU A 195 -4.78 -14.79 0.38
N GLU A 196 -4.57 -15.48 1.50
CA GLU A 196 -4.08 -14.87 2.75
C GLU A 196 -2.67 -14.31 2.58
N ASP A 197 -1.81 -15.00 1.82
CA ASP A 197 -0.44 -14.56 1.54
C ASP A 197 -0.40 -13.25 0.73
N VAL A 198 -1.43 -13.04 -0.11
CA VAL A 198 -1.59 -11.85 -0.96
C VAL A 198 -2.21 -10.68 -0.20
N PHE A 199 -3.08 -10.97 0.77
CA PHE A 199 -3.73 -9.95 1.61
C PHE A 199 -2.93 -9.61 2.87
N LYS A 200 -1.83 -10.33 3.10
CA LYS A 200 -0.90 -10.06 4.21
C LYS A 200 -0.28 -8.66 4.09
N ILE A 201 -0.64 -7.80 5.03
CA ILE A 201 -0.01 -6.49 5.21
C ILE A 201 1.41 -6.69 5.75
N ARG A 202 2.38 -6.02 5.12
CA ARG A 202 3.78 -6.00 5.56
C ARG A 202 4.14 -4.57 5.98
N ASN A 203 4.53 -4.40 7.24
CA ASN A 203 4.91 -3.12 7.79
C ASN A 203 6.29 -3.21 8.46
N ILE A 204 7.22 -2.33 8.07
CA ILE A 204 8.56 -2.30 8.66
C ILE A 204 8.52 -1.93 10.14
N TYR A 205 7.52 -1.13 10.56
CA TYR A 205 7.34 -0.72 11.95
C TYR A 205 6.87 -1.84 12.88
N ASP A 206 6.46 -3.00 12.34
CA ASP A 206 6.18 -4.20 13.13
C ASP A 206 7.46 -4.88 13.62
N ASN A 207 8.64 -4.46 13.13
CA ASN A 207 9.91 -4.96 13.64
C ASN A 207 10.07 -4.58 15.12
N PRO A 208 10.33 -5.54 16.04
CA PRO A 208 10.39 -5.29 17.47
C PRO A 208 11.40 -4.21 17.88
N GLU A 209 12.54 -4.12 17.19
CA GLU A 209 13.56 -3.14 17.53
C GLU A 209 13.18 -1.73 17.06
N LEU A 210 12.58 -1.59 15.88
CA LEU A 210 12.03 -0.30 15.45
C LEU A 210 10.88 0.14 16.35
N LYS A 211 10.01 -0.78 16.74
CA LYS A 211 8.92 -0.49 17.67
C LYS A 211 9.45 -0.01 19.03
N ALA A 212 10.41 -0.73 19.61
CA ALA A 212 11.06 -0.33 20.85
C ALA A 212 11.77 1.03 20.72
N LEU A 213 12.40 1.30 19.57
CA LEU A 213 13.02 2.58 19.29
C LEU A 213 11.98 3.71 19.25
N VAL A 214 10.84 3.51 18.57
CA VAL A 214 9.73 4.48 18.53
C VAL A 214 9.17 4.72 19.93
N GLU A 215 9.04 3.68 20.76
CA GLU A 215 8.51 3.78 22.12
C GLU A 215 9.50 4.38 23.13
N SER A 216 10.79 4.46 22.79
CA SER A 216 11.83 5.04 23.66
C SER A 216 11.64 6.54 23.95
N ASP A 217 12.46 7.06 24.86
CA ASP A 217 12.55 8.47 25.23
C ASP A 217 13.24 9.34 24.15
N MET A 218 13.78 8.71 23.10
CA MET A 218 14.38 9.39 21.95
C MET A 218 13.34 10.24 21.18
N PHE A 219 12.07 9.85 21.23
CA PHE A 219 10.97 10.56 20.60
C PHE A 219 10.04 11.20 21.62
N THR A 220 9.67 12.46 21.39
CA THR A 220 8.61 13.10 22.19
C THR A 220 7.27 12.43 21.94
N ALA A 221 6.33 12.52 22.87
CA ALA A 221 5.00 11.92 22.72
C ALA A 221 4.29 12.34 21.42
N GLN A 222 4.40 13.62 21.05
CA GLN A 222 3.86 14.13 19.79
C GLN A 222 4.52 13.48 18.57
N ARG A 223 5.83 13.23 18.60
CA ARG A 223 6.55 12.60 17.49
C ARG A 223 6.28 11.12 17.37
N ARG A 224 6.13 10.42 18.49
CA ARG A 224 5.65 9.03 18.49
C ARG A 224 4.28 8.93 17.81
N LYS A 225 3.38 9.84 18.14
CA LYS A 225 2.06 9.92 17.49
C LYS A 225 2.19 10.12 15.98
N GLU A 226 3.01 11.04 15.52
CA GLU A 226 3.23 11.27 14.08
C GLU A 226 3.83 10.05 13.36
N LEU A 227 4.72 9.30 14.00
CA LEU A 227 5.30 8.08 13.44
C LEU A 227 4.27 6.96 13.34
N TYR A 228 3.43 6.78 14.37
CA TYR A 228 2.33 5.82 14.33
C TYR A 228 1.28 6.20 13.29
N GLU A 229 0.90 7.48 13.19
CA GLU A 229 -0.01 7.96 12.14
C GLU A 229 0.56 7.69 10.73
N ALA A 230 1.87 7.87 10.53
CA ALA A 230 2.51 7.56 9.24
C ALA A 230 2.57 6.05 8.96
N ALA A 231 2.80 5.22 9.99
CA ALA A 231 2.79 3.77 9.88
C ALA A 231 1.38 3.24 9.57
N ASP A 232 0.36 3.77 10.23
CA ASP A 232 -1.04 3.45 9.97
C ASP A 232 -1.45 3.87 8.55
N GLU A 233 -1.01 5.06 8.10
CA GLU A 233 -1.25 5.51 6.74
C GLU A 233 -0.60 4.58 5.70
N TRP A 234 0.63 4.10 5.97
CA TRP A 234 1.31 3.11 5.12
C TRP A 234 0.53 1.79 5.06
N VAL A 235 0.06 1.30 6.21
CA VAL A 235 -0.74 0.08 6.32
C VAL A 235 -2.02 0.18 5.48
N LEU A 236 -2.67 1.35 5.45
CA LEU A 236 -3.85 1.57 4.61
C LEU A 236 -3.54 1.48 3.10
N GLN A 237 -2.29 1.72 2.69
CA GLN A 237 -1.84 1.57 1.30
C GLN A 237 -1.37 0.15 0.96
N GLN A 238 -1.51 -0.83 1.87
CA GLN A 238 -1.23 -2.26 1.63
C GLN A 238 -2.51 -3.14 1.67
N PRO A 239 -2.56 -4.26 0.95
CA PRO A 239 -1.57 -4.76 -0.02
C PRO A 239 -1.55 -3.96 -1.33
N VAL A 240 -0.38 -3.89 -1.97
CA VAL A 240 -0.20 -3.38 -3.34
C VAL A 240 -0.21 -4.57 -4.30
N PHE A 241 -0.70 -4.38 -5.53
CA PHE A 241 -0.76 -5.43 -6.53
C PHE A 241 0.15 -5.11 -7.72
N PRO A 242 0.69 -6.14 -8.41
CA PRO A 242 1.38 -5.96 -9.67
C PRO A 242 0.47 -5.24 -10.69
N PRO A 243 0.97 -4.32 -11.53
CA PRO A 243 0.17 -3.62 -12.53
C PRO A 243 -0.56 -4.56 -13.50
N GLU A 244 -0.03 -5.76 -13.73
CA GLU A 244 -0.67 -6.77 -14.57
C GLU A 244 -2.03 -7.22 -14.03
N CYS A 245 -2.28 -7.06 -12.72
CA CYS A 245 -3.57 -7.35 -12.11
C CYS A 245 -4.67 -6.38 -12.54
N ASP A 246 -4.34 -5.17 -13.01
CA ASP A 246 -5.33 -4.18 -13.47
C ASP A 246 -6.07 -4.67 -14.72
N ALA A 247 -5.50 -5.61 -15.47
CA ALA A 247 -6.17 -6.29 -16.57
C ALA A 247 -7.43 -7.06 -16.13
N LEU A 248 -7.54 -7.43 -14.84
CA LEU A 248 -8.72 -8.08 -14.27
C LEU A 248 -9.91 -7.12 -14.09
N LEU A 249 -9.67 -5.81 -14.12
CA LEU A 249 -10.71 -4.78 -14.02
C LEU A 249 -11.25 -4.33 -15.38
N SER A 250 -10.56 -4.66 -16.47
CA SER A 250 -10.85 -4.12 -17.81
C SER A 250 -11.96 -4.86 -18.57
N ASP A 251 -12.91 -5.47 -17.86
CA ASP A 251 -13.90 -6.41 -18.40
C ASP A 251 -15.07 -5.70 -19.11
N ASN A 252 -14.77 -4.86 -20.11
CA ASN A 252 -15.74 -4.27 -21.03
C ASN A 252 -15.55 -4.72 -22.50
N GLY A 253 -14.94 -5.88 -22.72
CA GLY A 253 -15.05 -6.56 -24.02
C GLY A 253 -13.82 -7.35 -24.46
N GLY A 254 -13.88 -8.68 -24.29
CA GLY A 254 -13.42 -9.59 -25.33
C GLY A 254 -12.01 -10.20 -25.21
N LEU A 255 -11.15 -9.76 -24.31
CA LEU A 255 -9.86 -10.43 -24.05
C LEU A 255 -9.56 -10.46 -22.56
N ALA A 256 -10.31 -11.25 -21.81
CA ALA A 256 -9.88 -11.69 -20.49
C ALA A 256 -8.50 -12.35 -20.66
N LEU A 257 -7.44 -11.67 -20.19
CA LEU A 257 -6.14 -12.31 -20.06
C LEU A 257 -6.35 -13.48 -19.11
N LYS A 258 -6.34 -14.69 -19.68
CA LYS A 258 -6.51 -15.91 -18.89
C LYS A 258 -5.50 -15.87 -17.74
N PRO A 259 -5.86 -16.34 -16.53
CA PRO A 259 -4.95 -16.35 -15.37
C PRO A 259 -3.56 -16.92 -15.68
N ARG A 260 -3.48 -17.85 -16.65
CA ARG A 260 -2.23 -18.42 -17.16
C ARG A 260 -1.33 -17.42 -17.89
N THR A 261 -1.90 -16.48 -18.66
CA THR A 261 -1.15 -15.44 -19.36
C THR A 261 -0.63 -14.38 -18.39
N LEU A 262 -1.44 -14.00 -17.40
CA LEU A 262 -1.03 -13.09 -16.32
C LEU A 262 0.08 -13.71 -15.47
N TYR A 263 -0.04 -15.00 -15.13
CA TYR A 263 1.02 -15.76 -14.47
C TYR A 263 2.34 -15.76 -15.25
N LEU A 264 2.31 -16.05 -16.55
CA LEU A 264 3.54 -16.06 -17.37
C LEU A 264 4.22 -14.69 -17.38
N HIS A 265 3.45 -13.61 -17.37
CA HIS A 265 4.00 -12.26 -17.34
C HIS A 265 4.61 -11.94 -15.97
N LEU A 266 3.88 -12.18 -14.87
CA LEU A 266 4.40 -12.01 -13.50
C LEU A 266 5.65 -12.86 -13.24
N HIS A 267 5.70 -14.07 -13.79
CA HIS A 267 6.86 -14.95 -13.63
C HIS A 267 8.10 -14.46 -14.39
N SER A 268 7.92 -13.74 -15.50
CA SER A 268 9.03 -13.13 -16.24
C SER A 268 9.63 -11.94 -15.49
N VAL A 269 8.79 -11.16 -14.80
CA VAL A 269 9.21 -9.98 -14.03
C VAL A 269 9.85 -10.39 -12.70
N ALA A 270 9.34 -11.42 -12.03
CA ALA A 270 9.88 -11.90 -10.75
C ALA A 270 11.24 -12.63 -10.83
N LYS A 271 11.82 -12.80 -12.04
CA LYS A 271 13.16 -13.38 -12.27
C LYS A 271 14.26 -12.33 -12.46
N LEU A 272 13.91 -11.04 -12.51
CA LEU A 272 14.82 -9.91 -12.55
C LEU A 272 15.05 -9.38 -11.13
#